data_AF-A0A7Y5LNC3-F1
#
_entry.id   AF-A0A7Y5LNC3-F1
#
_cell.length_a   1.000
_cell.length_b   1.000
_cell.length_c   1.000
_cell.angle_alpha   90.00
_cell.angle_beta   90.00
_cell.angle_gamma   90.00
#
_symmetry.space_group_name_H-M   'P 1'
#
loop_
_entity.id
_entity.type
_entity.pdbx_description
1 polymer ?
#
loop_
_entity_poly.entity_id
_entity_poly.type
_entity_poly.pdbx_seq_one_letter_code
_entity_poly.pdbx_strand_id
1 'polypeptide(L)'
;MMRTLDKAYPNGVENNDLTLALQPVFPEVAPSRIEVEIVYLEEKGYVNQTRAQVLGEDVCITRLTVKGKDLVERSIATDPGVLLPGSST
;
A
#
# COMPACT_ATOMS: atom_id res chain seq x y z
N MET A 1 -0.02 4.29 -4.83
CA MET A 1 0.01 2.96 -4.19
C MET A 1 -1.35 2.44 -3.75
N MET A 2 -2.09 3.11 -2.85
CA MET A 2 -3.31 2.53 -2.24
C MET A 2 -4.39 2.08 -3.25
N ARG A 3 -4.61 2.81 -4.35
CA ARG A 3 -5.51 2.38 -5.42
C ARG A 3 -5.08 1.07 -6.10
N THR A 4 -3.77 0.82 -6.20
CA THR A 4 -3.23 -0.43 -6.74
C THR A 4 -3.55 -1.59 -5.81
N LEU A 5 -3.37 -1.41 -4.50
CA LEU A 5 -3.75 -2.41 -3.50
C LEU A 5 -5.25 -2.73 -3.54
N ASP A 6 -6.09 -1.71 -3.66
CA ASP A 6 -7.55 -1.88 -3.70
C ASP A 6 -8.02 -2.68 -4.92
N LYS A 7 -7.53 -2.30 -6.11
CA LYS A 7 -8.03 -2.86 -7.38
C LYS A 7 -7.33 -4.13 -7.82
N ALA A 8 -6.01 -4.19 -7.67
CA ALA A 8 -5.21 -5.30 -8.19
C ALA A 8 -5.00 -6.41 -7.15
N TYR A 9 -5.03 -6.08 -5.86
CA TYR A 9 -4.66 -6.99 -4.78
C TYR A 9 -5.65 -6.97 -3.60
N PRO A 10 -6.95 -7.28 -3.83
CA PRO A 10 -7.98 -7.22 -2.78
C PRO A 10 -7.70 -8.17 -1.61
N ASN A 11 -6.91 -9.22 -1.84
CA ASN A 11 -6.50 -10.20 -0.82
C ASN A 11 -5.11 -9.91 -0.23
N GLY A 12 -4.48 -8.79 -0.57
CA GLY A 12 -3.11 -8.46 -0.21
C GLY A 12 -2.08 -9.02 -1.18
N VAL A 13 -0.86 -8.54 -1.04
CA VAL A 13 0.27 -8.83 -1.93
C VAL A 13 1.57 -8.78 -1.14
N GLU A 14 2.55 -9.59 -1.53
CA GLU A 14 3.89 -9.51 -0.95
C GLU A 14 4.52 -8.14 -1.22
N ASN A 15 5.26 -7.59 -0.27
CA ASN A 15 5.90 -6.28 -0.41
C ASN A 15 6.85 -6.19 -1.62
N ASN A 16 7.60 -7.27 -1.92
CA ASN A 16 8.50 -7.28 -3.08
C ASN A 16 7.69 -7.21 -4.39
N ASP A 17 6.66 -8.05 -4.53
CA ASP A 17 5.75 -8.03 -5.68
C ASP A 17 5.03 -6.69 -5.82
N LEU A 18 4.59 -6.09 -4.71
CA LEU A 18 3.98 -4.77 -4.70
C LEU A 18 4.95 -3.70 -5.20
N THR A 19 6.20 -3.75 -4.74
CA THR A 19 7.26 -2.82 -5.16
C THR A 19 7.53 -2.97 -6.66
N LEU A 20 7.66 -4.21 -7.15
CA LEU A 20 7.83 -4.52 -8.57
C LEU A 20 6.63 -4.05 -9.41
N ALA A 21 5.41 -4.16 -8.90
CA ALA A 21 4.20 -3.70 -9.58
C ALA A 21 4.09 -2.16 -9.62
N LEU A 22 4.64 -1.47 -8.63
CA LEU A 22 4.61 0.00 -8.54
C LEU A 22 5.74 0.66 -9.32
N GLN A 23 6.89 0.01 -9.47
CA GLN A 23 8.06 0.59 -10.14
C GLN A 23 7.78 1.09 -11.57
N PRO A 24 6.99 0.39 -12.41
CA PRO A 24 6.63 0.90 -13.75
C PRO A 24 5.71 2.13 -13.71
N VAL A 25 4.94 2.29 -12.62
CA VAL A 25 3.99 3.41 -12.45
C VAL A 25 4.69 4.63 -11.83
N PHE A 26 5.70 4.39 -11.00
CA PHE A 26 6.48 5.40 -10.28
C PHE A 26 7.99 5.16 -10.46
N PRO A 27 8.52 5.25 -11.70
CA PRO A 27 9.91 4.90 -11.99
C PRO A 27 10.93 5.76 -11.24
N GLU A 28 10.57 6.99 -10.88
CA GLU A 28 11.37 7.92 -10.10
C GLU A 28 11.41 7.63 -8.59
N VAL A 29 10.52 6.77 -8.09
CA VAL A 29 10.44 6.42 -6.67
C VAL A 29 11.35 5.23 -6.39
N ALA A 30 12.30 5.41 -5.46
CA ALA A 30 13.16 4.32 -5.03
C ALA A 30 12.36 3.25 -4.26
N PRO A 31 12.68 1.95 -4.42
CA PRO A 31 12.05 0.86 -3.66
C PRO A 31 11.98 1.10 -2.15
N SER A 32 13.06 1.62 -1.55
CA SER A 32 13.10 1.94 -0.11
C SER A 32 12.08 3.00 0.30
N ARG A 33 11.68 3.91 -0.60
CA ARG A 33 10.61 4.88 -0.33
C ARG A 33 9.24 4.22 -0.31
N ILE A 34 9.02 3.18 -1.12
CA ILE A 34 7.78 2.40 -1.11
C ILE A 34 7.66 1.65 0.23
N GLU A 35 8.75 1.06 0.72
CA GLU A 35 8.76 0.40 2.03
C GLU A 35 8.43 1.36 3.18
N VAL A 36 9.04 2.55 3.19
CA VAL A 36 8.74 3.60 4.19
C VAL A 36 7.28 4.01 4.14
N GLU A 37 6.71 4.14 2.94
CA GLU A 37 5.29 4.46 2.76
C GLU A 37 4.39 3.35 3.31
N ILE A 38 4.72 2.08 3.09
CA ILE A 38 3.94 0.96 3.63
C ILE A 38 3.95 0.99 5.16
N VAL A 39 5.09 1.24 5.79
CA VAL A 39 5.20 1.38 7.26
C VAL A 39 4.32 2.53 7.75
N TYR A 40 4.38 3.69 7.10
CA TYR A 40 3.53 4.83 7.46
C TYR A 40 2.04 4.48 7.37
N LEU A 41 1.61 3.83 6.30
CA LEU A 41 0.21 3.43 6.13
C LEU A 41 -0.24 2.39 7.15
N GLU A 42 0.66 1.50 7.59
CA GLU A 42 0.39 0.54 8.66
C GLU A 42 0.21 1.26 10.00
N GLU A 43 1.11 2.18 10.35
CA GLU A 43 1.01 2.99 11.57
C GLU A 43 -0.29 3.80 11.62
N LYS A 44 -0.77 4.26 10.46
CA LYS A 44 -2.06 4.96 10.33
C LYS A 44 -3.27 4.02 10.29
N GLY A 45 -3.05 2.71 10.22
CA GLY A 45 -4.10 1.69 10.15
C GLY A 45 -4.82 1.61 8.82
N TYR A 46 -4.22 2.13 7.74
CA TYR A 46 -4.76 2.03 6.38
C TYR A 46 -4.42 0.69 5.72
N VAL A 47 -3.29 0.10 6.10
CA VAL A 47 -2.92 -1.26 5.72
C VAL A 47 -2.64 -2.11 6.96
N ASN A 48 -2.61 -3.42 6.79
CA ASN A 48 -2.11 -4.38 7.75
C ASN A 48 -1.01 -5.20 7.07
N GLN A 49 0.10 -5.42 7.75
CA GLN A 49 1.14 -6.34 7.32
C GLN A 49 1.04 -7.65 8.10
N THR A 50 0.98 -8.76 7.36
CA THR A 50 1.06 -10.10 7.94
C THR A 50 2.34 -10.77 7.48
N ARG A 51 3.15 -11.23 8.43
CA ARG A 51 4.32 -12.06 8.14
C ARG A 51 3.88 -13.52 7.99
N ALA A 52 4.36 -14.17 6.95
CA ALA A 52 4.09 -15.57 6.67
C ALA A 52 5.35 -16.27 6.18
N GLN A 53 5.39 -17.60 6.29
CA GLN A 53 6.41 -18.42 5.63
C GLN A 53 5.82 -19.02 4.37
N VAL A 54 6.43 -18.74 3.22
CA VAL A 54 6.04 -19.31 1.92
C VAL A 54 7.27 -19.97 1.33
N LEU A 55 7.19 -21.29 1.10
CA LEU A 55 8.29 -22.09 0.54
C LEU A 55 9.62 -21.99 1.32
N GLY A 56 9.56 -21.70 2.63
CA GLY A 56 10.73 -21.56 3.50
C GLY A 56 11.31 -20.14 3.56
N GLU A 57 10.69 -19.18 2.87
CA GLU A 57 11.06 -17.77 2.92
C GLU A 57 10.07 -16.97 3.78
N ASP A 58 10.59 -16.05 4.59
CA ASP A 58 9.78 -15.10 5.34
C ASP A 58 9.28 -14.00 4.41
N VAL A 59 7.97 -13.97 4.16
CA VAL A 59 7.32 -12.98 3.31
C VAL A 59 6.45 -12.05 4.14
N CYS A 60 6.36 -10.79 3.70
CA CYS A 60 5.49 -9.79 4.31
C CYS A 60 4.36 -9.44 3.33
N ILE A 61 3.12 -9.76 3.71
CA ILE A 61 1.94 -9.54 2.89
C ILE A 61 1.24 -8.27 3.38
N THR A 62 1.11 -7.28 2.50
CA THR A 62 0.41 -6.02 2.77
C THR A 62 -1.00 -6.06 2.20
N ARG A 63 -2.02 -5.71 3.01
CA ARG A 63 -3.43 -5.62 2.61
C ARG A 63 -4.06 -4.33 3.11
N LEU A 64 -4.96 -3.73 2.33
CA LEU A 64 -5.81 -2.62 2.80
C LEU A 64 -6.76 -3.06 3.92
N THR A 65 -6.89 -2.23 4.94
CA THR A 65 -7.95 -2.34 5.95
C THR A 65 -9.25 -1.72 5.41
N VAL A 66 -10.34 -1.86 6.17
CA VAL A 66 -11.60 -1.13 5.90
C VAL A 66 -11.34 0.38 5.84
N LYS A 67 -10.62 0.92 6.83
CA LYS A 67 -10.22 2.33 6.87
C LYS A 67 -9.39 2.74 5.64
N GLY A 68 -8.49 1.88 5.18
CA GLY A 68 -7.71 2.12 3.98
C GLY A 68 -8.57 2.20 2.71
N LYS A 69 -9.58 1.34 2.59
CA LYS A 69 -10.56 1.39 1.50
C LYS A 69 -11.40 2.66 1.56
N ASP A 70 -11.90 3.01 2.75
CA ASP A 70 -12.66 4.24 2.96
C ASP A 70 -11.85 5.49 2.55
N LEU A 71 -10.54 5.49 2.82
CA LEU A 71 -9.65 6.58 2.39
C LEU A 71 -9.56 6.65 0.85
N VAL A 72 -9.38 5.52 0.18
CA VAL A 72 -9.31 5.43 -1.30
C VAL A 72 -10.62 5.88 -1.95
N GLU A 73 -11.75 5.51 -1.36
CA GLU A 73 -13.11 5.87 -1.79
C GLU A 73 -13.49 7.31 -1.44
N ARG A 74 -12.69 7.99 -0.61
CA ARG A 74 -12.96 9.34 -0.06
C ARG A 74 -14.20 9.38 0.83
N SER A 75 -14.50 8.26 1.47
CA SER A 75 -15.56 8.12 2.48
C SER A 75 -15.14 8.68 3.85
N ILE A 76 -13.83 8.96 4.04
CA ILE A 76 -13.27 9.66 5.19
C ILE A 76 -12.43 10.86 4.76
N ALA A 77 -12.09 11.73 5.72
CA ALA A 77 -11.22 12.88 5.48
C ALA A 77 -9.87 12.44 4.90
N THR A 78 -9.34 13.24 3.97
CA THR A 78 -8.04 13.01 3.36
C THR A 78 -6.93 13.08 4.40
N ASP A 79 -5.99 12.15 4.34
CA ASP A 79 -4.77 12.22 5.13
C ASP A 79 -3.71 13.02 4.36
N PRO A 80 -3.17 14.12 4.90
CA PRO A 80 -2.16 14.92 4.22
C PRO A 80 -0.86 14.16 3.94
N GLY A 81 -0.59 13.05 4.65
CA GLY A 81 0.53 12.17 4.35
C GLY A 81 0.27 11.20 3.20
N VAL A 82 -0.95 11.14 2.66
CA VAL A 82 -1.34 10.22 1.59
C VAL A 82 -1.80 11.00 0.36
N LEU A 83 -0.98 10.97 -0.69
CA LEU A 83 -1.36 11.54 -1.98
C LEU A 83 -2.26 10.57 -2.75
N LEU A 84 -3.54 10.95 -2.93
CA LEU A 84 -4.48 10.21 -3.75
C LEU A 84 -4.69 10.92 -5.10
N PRO A 85 -4.64 10.20 -6.24
CA PRO A 85 -4.93 10.81 -7.54
C PRO A 85 -6.28 11.54 -7.54
N GLY A 86 -6.25 12.81 -7.92
CA GLY A 86 -7.40 13.72 -7.96
C GLY A 86 -7.65 14.53 -6.68
N SER A 87 -6.77 14.51 -5.67
CA SER A 87 -6.73 15.56 -4.66
C SER A 87 -6.10 16.79 -5.31
N SER A 88 -6.93 17.67 -5.84
CA SER A 88 -6.48 18.99 -6.30
C SER A 88 -5.89 19.73 -5.12
N THR A 89 -4.58 19.97 -5.13
CA THR A 89 -3.97 21.14 -4.49
C THR A 89 -4.41 22.39 -5.22
#